data_AF-A0A439GYU7-F1
#
_entry.id   AF-A0A439GYU7-F1
#
_cell.length_a   1.000
_cell.length_b   1.000
_cell.length_c   1.000
_cell.angle_alpha   90.00
_cell.angle_beta   90.00
_cell.angle_gamma   90.00
#
_symmetry.space_group_name_H-M   'P 1'
#
loop_
_entity.id
_entity.type
_entity.pdbx_description
1 polymer ?
#
loop_
_entity_poly.entity_id
_entity_poly.type
_entity_poly.pdbx_seq_one_letter_code
_entity_poly.pdbx_strand_id
1 'polypeptide(L)'
;MILITDELRARLLANGAAETETDHVPVVKLFDPTGPATWLLTELDADGDTLFGLCDLGFGFPELGSVSLAELQGVKGRLGLGIERDLYFKAEFSLSVYAEAARHAGHITEDEPLLRQAAEALGTPHSELPPDTAEQTRR
;
A
#
# COMPACT_ATOMS: atom_id res chain seq x y z
N MET A 1 6.36 -5.70 -21.25
CA MET A 1 6.90 -5.95 -19.90
C MET A 1 5.99 -6.95 -19.20
N ILE A 2 6.52 -7.90 -18.43
CA ILE A 2 5.71 -8.75 -17.54
C ILE A 2 5.61 -8.04 -16.19
N LEU A 3 4.38 -7.72 -15.76
CA LEU A 3 4.14 -7.03 -14.49
C LEU A 3 4.48 -7.92 -13.30
N ILE A 4 3.96 -9.15 -13.28
CA ILE A 4 4.18 -10.12 -12.19
C ILE A 4 4.90 -11.33 -12.77
N THR A 5 6.20 -11.46 -12.45
CA THR A 5 7.00 -12.65 -12.79
C THR A 5 6.58 -13.85 -11.95
N ASP A 6 6.93 -15.07 -12.36
CA ASP A 6 6.58 -16.29 -11.61
C ASP A 6 7.05 -16.27 -10.15
N GLU A 7 8.24 -15.72 -9.88
CA GLU A 7 8.76 -15.55 -8.51
C GLU A 7 7.89 -14.62 -7.66
N LEU A 8 7.57 -13.43 -8.17
CA LEU A 8 6.66 -12.48 -7.53
C LEU A 8 5.26 -13.09 -7.35
N ARG A 9 4.75 -13.82 -8.35
CA ARG A 9 3.46 -14.51 -8.28
C ARG A 9 3.43 -15.51 -7.12
N ALA A 10 4.47 -16.33 -6.98
CA ALA A 10 4.56 -17.30 -5.90
C ALA A 10 4.55 -16.62 -4.52
N ARG A 11 5.26 -15.50 -4.37
CA ARG A 11 5.28 -14.71 -3.12
C ARG A 11 3.92 -14.07 -2.82
N LEU A 12 3.29 -13.44 -3.81
CA LEU A 12 1.97 -12.82 -3.67
C LEU A 12 0.89 -13.85 -3.31
N LEU A 13 0.89 -15.03 -3.94
CA LEU A 13 -0.03 -16.12 -3.62
C LEU A 13 0.21 -16.68 -2.21
N ALA A 14 1.48 -16.79 -1.79
CA ALA A 14 1.80 -17.24 -0.44
C ALA A 14 1.27 -16.28 0.63
N ASN A 15 1.37 -14.96 0.39
CA ASN A 15 0.77 -13.95 1.25
C ASN A 15 -0.77 -14.02 1.22
N GLY A 16 -1.39 -14.13 0.05
CA GLY A 16 -2.84 -14.25 -0.09
C GLY A 16 -3.45 -15.50 0.55
N ALA A 17 -2.64 -16.54 0.77
CA ALA A 17 -3.04 -17.77 1.47
C ALA A 17 -2.76 -17.76 2.98
N ALA A 18 -2.11 -16.71 3.51
CA ALA A 18 -1.82 -16.57 4.94
C ALA A 18 -3.11 -16.28 5.74
N GLU A 19 -3.01 -16.29 7.07
CA GLU A 19 -4.15 -15.91 7.92
C GLU A 19 -4.61 -14.48 7.58
N THR A 20 -5.92 -14.30 7.49
CA THR A 20 -6.55 -12.99 7.28
C THR A 20 -6.05 -12.03 8.34
N GLU A 21 -5.62 -10.82 7.94
CA GLU A 21 -5.07 -9.73 8.78
C GLU A 21 -3.53 -9.71 8.99
N THR A 22 -2.75 -10.50 8.24
CA THR A 22 -1.28 -10.36 8.26
C THR A 22 -0.84 -9.06 7.56
N ASP A 23 -0.09 -8.20 8.26
CA ASP A 23 0.48 -6.96 7.68
C ASP A 23 1.78 -7.24 6.92
N HIS A 24 1.65 -7.53 5.63
CA HIS A 24 2.76 -7.93 4.77
C HIS A 24 3.62 -6.75 4.31
N VAL A 25 4.90 -7.02 4.05
CA VAL A 25 5.80 -6.10 3.34
C VAL A 25 5.46 -6.15 1.83
N PRO A 26 5.29 -5.01 1.14
CA PRO A 26 5.02 -4.98 -0.29
C PRO A 26 6.00 -5.82 -1.11
N VAL A 27 5.47 -6.65 -1.99
CA VAL A 27 6.24 -7.57 -2.84
C VAL A 27 6.64 -6.90 -4.15
N VAL A 28 5.78 -6.03 -4.68
CA VAL A 28 5.99 -5.37 -5.97
C VAL A 28 5.40 -3.96 -5.96
N LYS A 29 6.10 -3.05 -6.66
CA LYS A 29 5.59 -1.73 -7.02
C LYS A 29 5.29 -1.67 -8.50
N LEU A 30 4.09 -1.22 -8.83
CA LEU A 30 3.67 -0.91 -10.21
C LEU A 30 3.41 0.59 -10.34
N PHE A 31 3.57 1.14 -11.54
CA PHE A 31 3.32 2.56 -11.79
C PHE A 31 2.87 2.81 -13.25
N ASP A 32 2.10 3.87 -13.45
CA ASP A 32 1.82 4.42 -14.78
C ASP A 32 3.00 5.33 -15.19
N PRO A 33 3.81 4.98 -16.20
CA PRO A 33 4.93 5.82 -16.64
C PRO A 33 4.48 7.15 -17.26
N THR A 34 3.18 7.32 -17.51
CA THR A 34 2.58 8.51 -18.14
C THR A 34 1.62 9.27 -17.24
N GLY A 35 1.50 8.85 -15.98
CA GLY A 35 0.55 9.37 -15.01
C GLY A 35 1.08 9.27 -13.58
N PRO A 36 0.31 9.76 -12.61
CA PRO A 36 0.70 9.72 -11.20
C PRO A 36 0.41 8.36 -10.52
N ALA A 37 -0.28 7.45 -11.21
CA ALA A 37 -0.81 6.26 -10.57
C ALA A 37 0.29 5.28 -10.16
N THR A 38 0.22 4.79 -8.92
CA THR A 38 1.19 3.88 -8.29
C THR A 38 0.46 2.84 -7.45
N TRP A 39 0.99 1.62 -7.41
CA TRP A 39 0.47 0.53 -6.57
C TRP A 39 1.62 -0.15 -5.83
N LEU A 40 1.44 -0.41 -4.54
CA LEU A 40 2.28 -1.31 -3.74
C LEU A 40 1.45 -2.54 -3.39
N LEU A 41 1.84 -3.71 -3.90
CA LEU A 41 1.02 -4.92 -3.83
C LEU A 41 1.65 -5.98 -2.94
N THR A 42 0.82 -6.63 -2.14
CA THR A 42 1.22 -7.57 -1.08
C THR A 42 0.66 -8.97 -1.31
N GLU A 43 -0.54 -9.10 -1.87
CA GLU A 43 -1.21 -10.38 -2.07
C GLU A 43 -1.73 -10.54 -3.50
N LEU A 44 -1.89 -11.80 -3.88
CA LEU A 44 -2.68 -12.23 -5.03
C LEU A 44 -3.61 -13.33 -4.55
N ASP A 45 -4.90 -13.18 -4.83
CA ASP A 45 -5.92 -14.18 -4.52
C ASP A 45 -5.72 -15.45 -5.37
N ALA A 46 -6.28 -16.56 -4.91
CA ALA A 46 -6.27 -17.86 -5.58
C ALA A 46 -6.97 -17.85 -6.95
N ASP A 47 -7.78 -16.83 -7.25
CA ASP A 47 -8.34 -16.62 -8.59
C ASP A 47 -7.27 -16.27 -9.65
N GLY A 48 -6.06 -15.90 -9.20
CA GLY A 48 -4.91 -15.60 -10.03
C GLY A 48 -4.93 -14.21 -10.68
N ASP A 49 -5.91 -13.37 -10.33
CA ASP A 49 -6.14 -12.04 -10.91
C ASP A 49 -6.31 -10.93 -9.87
N THR A 50 -7.01 -11.18 -8.75
CA THR A 50 -7.30 -10.17 -7.73
C THR A 50 -6.07 -9.91 -6.86
N LEU A 51 -5.44 -8.76 -7.05
CA LEU A 51 -4.34 -8.29 -6.22
C LEU A 51 -4.90 -7.45 -5.07
N PHE A 52 -4.20 -7.41 -3.94
CA PHE A 52 -4.46 -6.48 -2.84
C PHE A 52 -3.22 -5.66 -2.51
N GLY A 53 -3.43 -4.41 -2.08
CA GLY A 53 -2.35 -3.53 -1.66
C GLY A 53 -2.79 -2.07 -1.49
N LEU A 54 -1.80 -1.19 -1.45
CA LEU A 54 -1.99 0.26 -1.39
C LEU A 54 -2.01 0.83 -2.81
N CYS A 55 -3.10 1.51 -3.14
CA CYS A 55 -3.40 2.03 -4.46
C CYS A 55 -3.46 3.56 -4.42
N ASP A 56 -2.68 4.22 -5.26
CA ASP A 56 -2.72 5.66 -5.45
C ASP A 56 -2.99 5.96 -6.91
N LEU A 57 -4.15 6.55 -7.21
CA LEU A 57 -4.53 6.95 -8.56
C LEU A 57 -4.15 8.40 -8.89
N GLY A 58 -3.43 9.07 -7.98
CA GLY A 58 -2.97 10.45 -8.12
C GLY A 58 -4.02 11.51 -7.81
N PHE A 59 -5.01 11.17 -6.97
CA PHE A 59 -6.08 12.10 -6.57
C PHE A 59 -5.88 12.71 -5.18
N GLY A 60 -4.75 12.45 -4.52
CA GLY A 60 -4.46 12.98 -3.18
C GLY A 60 -4.88 12.06 -2.03
N PHE A 61 -5.50 10.91 -2.34
CA PHE A 61 -6.06 9.97 -1.37
C PHE A 61 -5.66 8.53 -1.74
N PRO A 62 -4.45 8.09 -1.38
CA PRO A 62 -4.05 6.69 -1.51
C PRO A 62 -4.88 5.80 -0.58
N GLU A 63 -5.34 4.65 -1.08
CA GLU A 63 -6.26 3.77 -0.36
C GLU A 63 -5.81 2.31 -0.42
N LEU A 64 -6.07 1.56 0.65
CA LEU A 64 -5.94 0.11 0.63
C LEU A 64 -7.11 -0.51 -0.12
N GLY A 65 -6.83 -1.45 -1.02
CA GLY A 65 -7.89 -2.07 -1.81
C GLY A 65 -7.41 -3.14 -2.77
N SER A 66 -8.40 -3.74 -3.44
CA SER A 66 -8.17 -4.75 -4.46
C SER A 66 -8.12 -4.16 -5.87
N VAL A 67 -7.32 -4.76 -6.74
CA VAL A 67 -7.20 -4.39 -8.16
C VAL A 67 -7.00 -5.63 -9.03
N SER A 68 -7.58 -5.65 -10.24
CA SER A 68 -7.39 -6.75 -11.19
C SER A 68 -6.05 -6.65 -11.92
N LEU A 69 -5.28 -7.74 -11.93
CA LEU A 69 -4.06 -7.86 -12.71
C LEU A 69 -4.35 -7.75 -14.21
N ALA A 70 -5.41 -8.37 -14.71
CA ALA A 70 -5.83 -8.29 -16.09
C ALA A 70 -6.19 -6.86 -16.50
N GLU A 71 -6.88 -6.11 -15.63
CA GLU A 71 -7.15 -4.69 -15.88
C GLU A 71 -5.86 -3.88 -15.98
N LEU A 72 -4.94 -4.04 -15.03
CA LEU A 72 -3.63 -3.36 -15.05
C LEU A 72 -2.81 -3.70 -16.31
N GLN A 73 -2.82 -4.96 -16.76
CA GLN A 73 -2.17 -5.38 -18.00
C GLN A 73 -2.85 -4.81 -19.26
N GLY A 74 -4.16 -4.58 -19.18
CA GLY A 74 -4.98 -4.02 -20.25
C GLY A 74 -4.83 -2.51 -20.43
N VAL A 75 -4.36 -1.78 -19.41
CA VAL A 75 -4.19 -0.33 -19.46
C VAL A 75 -3.32 0.09 -20.65
N LYS A 76 -3.82 1.08 -21.39
CA LYS A 76 -3.10 1.81 -22.44
C LYS A 76 -3.15 3.30 -22.08
N GLY A 77 -2.10 3.74 -21.37
CA GLY A 77 -1.85 5.12 -21.04
C GLY A 77 -1.43 5.94 -22.26
N ARG A 78 -0.89 7.13 -22.01
CA ARG A 78 -0.45 8.03 -23.08
C ARG A 78 0.69 7.37 -23.87
N LEU A 79 0.82 7.74 -25.15
CA LEU A 79 1.84 7.18 -26.05
C LEU A 79 1.74 5.65 -26.25
N GLY A 80 0.64 5.01 -25.84
CA GLY A 80 0.45 3.56 -25.93
C GLY A 80 1.22 2.76 -24.88
N LEU A 81 1.80 3.42 -23.87
CA LEU A 81 2.48 2.77 -22.76
C LEU A 81 1.46 2.17 -21.79
N GLY A 82 1.75 0.99 -21.27
CA GLY A 82 0.95 0.38 -20.21
C GLY A 82 1.53 0.68 -18.84
N ILE A 83 0.94 0.08 -17.80
CA ILE A 83 1.56 0.02 -16.48
C ILE A 83 2.91 -0.68 -16.56
N GLU A 84 3.85 -0.26 -15.72
CA GLU A 84 5.18 -0.84 -15.61
C GLU A 84 5.45 -1.32 -14.18
N ARG A 85 6.35 -2.29 -14.06
CA ARG A 85 6.89 -2.73 -12.77
C ARG A 85 8.18 -1.99 -12.48
N ASP A 86 8.32 -1.48 -11.26
CA ASP A 86 9.58 -0.95 -10.77
C ASP A 86 10.56 -2.09 -10.48
N LEU A 87 11.71 -2.11 -11.16
CA LEU A 87 12.73 -3.15 -11.03
C LEU A 87 13.69 -2.91 -9.85
N TYR A 88 13.69 -1.69 -9.30
CA TYR A 88 14.62 -1.26 -8.26
C TYR A 88 13.93 -1.09 -6.90
N PHE A 89 12.60 -1.12 -6.88
CA PHE A 89 11.81 -1.10 -5.66
C PHE A 89 12.24 -2.20 -4.67
N LYS A 90 12.48 -1.78 -3.43
CA LYS A 90 12.79 -2.65 -2.30
C LYS A 90 12.03 -2.13 -1.09
N ALA A 91 10.97 -2.85 -0.71
CA ALA A 91 10.21 -2.51 0.48
C ALA A 91 10.98 -2.89 1.75
N GLU A 92 11.01 -1.98 2.73
CA GLU A 92 11.65 -2.19 4.03
C GLU A 92 10.64 -2.16 5.20
N PHE A 93 9.42 -1.68 4.94
CA PHE A 93 8.35 -1.52 5.92
C PHE A 93 7.10 -2.31 5.51
N SER A 94 6.19 -2.54 6.47
CA SER A 94 4.91 -3.20 6.20
C SER A 94 3.95 -2.29 5.44
N LEU A 95 2.91 -2.88 4.84
CA LEU A 95 1.92 -2.15 4.05
C LEU A 95 1.21 -1.07 4.86
N SER A 96 0.90 -1.33 6.13
CA SER A 96 0.27 -0.33 7.01
C SER A 96 1.14 0.91 7.21
N VAL A 97 2.46 0.77 7.30
CA VAL A 97 3.41 1.88 7.40
C VAL A 97 3.40 2.71 6.11
N TYR A 98 3.45 2.06 4.95
CA TYR A 98 3.32 2.75 3.67
C TYR A 98 1.98 3.48 3.55
N ALA A 99 0.89 2.87 3.99
CA ALA A 99 -0.44 3.47 3.96
C ALA A 99 -0.52 4.71 4.85
N GLU A 100 0.02 4.65 6.07
CA GLU A 100 0.03 5.78 7.00
C GLU A 100 0.93 6.93 6.52
N ALA A 101 2.11 6.62 5.95
CA ALA A 101 2.95 7.62 5.31
C ALA A 101 2.26 8.27 4.11
N ALA A 102 1.61 7.45 3.27
CA ALA A 102 0.90 7.92 2.08
C ALA A 102 -0.33 8.77 2.43
N ARG A 103 -1.05 8.44 3.50
CA ARG A 103 -2.17 9.23 4.03
C ARG A 103 -1.73 10.64 4.42
N HIS A 104 -0.56 10.79 5.01
CA HIS A 104 -0.01 12.10 5.36
C HIS A 104 0.54 12.87 4.15
N ALA A 105 1.18 12.17 3.22
CA ALA A 105 1.78 12.77 2.03
C ALA A 105 0.75 13.07 0.91
N GLY A 106 -0.42 12.43 0.94
CA GLY A 106 -1.42 12.45 -0.14
C GLY A 106 -1.03 11.64 -1.38
N HIS A 107 0.08 10.89 -1.32
CA HIS A 107 0.55 10.01 -2.39
C HIS A 107 1.44 8.91 -1.82
N ILE A 108 1.59 7.79 -2.53
CA ILE A 108 2.54 6.74 -2.13
C ILE A 108 3.95 7.32 -2.15
N THR A 109 4.67 7.16 -1.03
CA THR A 109 6.02 7.68 -0.86
C THR A 109 6.98 6.59 -0.40
N GLU A 110 8.23 6.68 -0.87
CA GLU A 110 9.37 5.88 -0.43
C GLU A 110 10.37 6.72 0.39
N ASP A 111 9.97 7.94 0.79
CA ASP A 111 10.77 8.81 1.64
C ASP A 111 10.99 8.15 3.01
N GLU A 112 12.23 7.74 3.26
CA GLU A 112 12.59 6.98 4.46
C GLU A 112 12.26 7.73 5.77
N PRO A 113 12.52 9.04 5.93
CA PRO A 113 12.03 9.81 7.07
C PRO A 113 10.52 9.69 7.31
N LEU A 114 9.69 9.85 6.28
CA LEU A 114 8.23 9.73 6.41
C LEU A 114 7.80 8.31 6.79
N LEU A 115 8.43 7.28 6.22
CA LEU A 115 8.16 5.88 6.55
C LEU A 115 8.53 5.55 8.00
N ARG A 116 9.67 6.03 8.49
CA ARG A 116 10.07 5.86 9.89
C ARG A 116 9.09 6.55 10.84
N GLN A 117 8.68 7.78 10.52
CA GLN A 117 7.68 8.49 11.31
C GLN A 117 6.34 7.74 11.36
N ALA A 118 5.88 7.20 10.23
CA ALA A 118 4.67 6.39 10.18
C ALA A 118 4.80 5.09 11.00
N ALA A 119 5.95 4.41 10.93
CA ALA A 119 6.21 3.22 11.73
C ALA A 119 6.19 3.51 13.25
N GLU A 120 6.78 4.63 13.68
CA GLU A 120 6.73 5.08 15.08
C GLU A 120 5.30 5.41 15.54
N ALA A 121 4.52 6.07 14.69
CA ALA A 121 3.12 6.39 14.98
C ALA A 121 2.26 5.13 15.17
N LEU A 122 2.44 4.11 14.31
CA LEU A 122 1.72 2.84 14.42
C LEU A 122 2.19 1.98 15.61
N GLY A 123 3.45 2.10 16.02
CA GLY A 123 4.01 1.38 17.17
C GLY A 123 3.66 1.99 18.53
N THR A 124 3.12 3.21 18.58
CA THR A 124 2.76 3.88 19.83
C THR A 124 1.33 3.49 20.24
N PRO A 125 1.11 2.77 21.36
CA PRO A 125 -0.24 2.47 21.81
C PRO A 125 -0.96 3.79 22.17
N HIS A 126 -2.15 3.97 21.60
CA HIS A 126 -3.00 5.16 21.79
C HIS A 126 -3.45 5.26 23.26
N SER A 127 -2.66 5.92 24.11
CA SER A 127 -2.98 6.12 25.52
C SER A 127 -3.86 7.36 25.72
N GLU A 128 -5.11 7.07 26.05
CA GLU A 128 -6.04 7.83 26.90
C GLU A 128 -6.60 9.17 26.40
N LEU A 129 -7.93 9.17 26.17
CA LEU A 129 -8.77 10.36 26.17
C LEU A 129 -8.51 11.17 27.46
N PRO A 130 -8.43 12.51 27.38
CA PRO A 130 -8.25 13.33 28.58
C PRO A 130 -9.42 13.11 29.55
N PRO A 131 -9.18 13.08 30.88
CA PRO A 131 -10.23 12.89 31.85
C PRO A 131 -11.25 14.03 31.76
N ASP A 132 -12.52 13.65 31.66
CA ASP A 132 -13.69 14.52 31.67
C ASP A 132 -13.64 15.44 32.91
N THR A 133 -13.46 16.74 32.67
CA THR A 133 -13.34 17.73 33.75
C THR A 133 -14.74 18.16 34.18
N ALA A 134 -15.50 17.24 34.78
CA ALA A 134 -16.85 17.51 35.23
C ALA A 134 -17.20 16.76 36.54
N GLU A 135 -16.55 17.13 37.65
CA GLU A 135 -17.18 17.23 38.99
C GLU A 135 -16.14 17.62 40.06
N GLN A 136 -15.82 18.91 40.17
CA GLN A 136 -15.33 19.49 41.43
C GLN A 136 -16.05 20.82 41.69
N THR A 137 -17.32 20.74 42.02
CA THR A 137 -18.01 21.77 42.80
C THR A 137 -18.95 21.09 43.79
N ARG A 138 -18.38 20.71 44.95
CA ARG A 138 -19.10 20.69 46.23
C ARG A 138 -18.16 21.26 47.29
N ARG A 139 -18.36 22.54 47.59
CA ARG A 139 -18.12 23.14 48.90
C ARG A 139 -19.37 23.92 49.26
#